data_AF-A0A329LSD0-F1
#
_entry.id   AF-A0A329LSD0-F1
#
_cell.length_a   1.000
_cell.length_b   1.000
_cell.length_c   1.000
_cell.angle_alpha   90.00
_cell.angle_beta   90.00
_cell.angle_gamma   90.00
#
_symmetry.space_group_name_H-M   'P 1'
#
loop_
_entity.id
_entity.type
_entity.pdbx_description
1 polymer ?
#
loop_
_entity_poly.entity_id
_entity_poly.type
_entity_poly.pdbx_seq_one_letter_code
_entity_poly.pdbx_strand_id
1 'polypeptide(L)'
;MVDGECGCGGGPLGPQASKVPTMTTAGTSKVEARRRAREATRRANEARAARERANIENAANYMVAKTKLATVDTWERERLAQLRDQVRAEANKRRAVLRVEAGAALKLMQGNGETLTTIADLTGDCIGEIRAMLRHAPKPEKAYGE
;
A
#
# COMPACT_ATOMS: atom_id res chain seq x y z
N MET A 1 -1.49 79.44 -34.41
CA MET A 1 -2.80 79.14 -33.79
C MET A 1 -2.51 78.45 -32.46
N VAL A 2 -2.62 79.07 -31.29
CA VAL A 2 -3.12 80.41 -30.94
C VAL A 2 -2.27 80.87 -29.74
N ASP A 3 -1.62 82.01 -29.93
CA ASP A 3 -0.99 82.81 -28.89
C ASP A 3 -2.04 83.34 -27.92
N GLY A 4 -1.70 83.39 -26.64
CA GLY A 4 -2.59 83.89 -25.58
C GLY A 4 -1.79 84.52 -24.46
N GLU A 5 -1.03 85.57 -24.80
CA GLU A 5 -0.58 86.56 -23.82
C GLU A 5 -1.78 87.17 -23.10
N CYS A 6 -1.71 87.20 -21.77
CA CYS A 6 -2.28 88.29 -20.98
C CYS A 6 -1.38 88.52 -19.76
N GLY A 7 -0.55 89.55 -19.88
CA GLY A 7 0.19 90.10 -18.76
C GLY A 7 -0.67 91.01 -17.90
N CYS A 8 -0.31 91.09 -16.62
CA CYS A 8 -0.50 92.18 -15.65
C CYS A 8 0.21 91.66 -14.37
N GLY A 9 1.08 92.35 -13.65
CA GLY A 9 1.60 93.71 -13.62
C GLY A 9 2.58 93.72 -12.43
N GLY A 10 3.66 94.48 -12.54
CA GLY A 10 4.85 94.35 -11.68
C GLY A 10 4.70 94.77 -10.22
N GLY A 11 5.72 94.40 -9.44
CA GLY A 11 6.04 94.95 -8.12
C GLY A 11 6.83 93.96 -7.26
N PRO A 12 8.16 94.11 -7.09
CA PRO A 12 8.98 93.19 -6.30
C PRO A 12 9.30 93.77 -4.92
N LEU A 13 8.91 93.13 -3.82
CA LEU A 13 9.43 93.46 -2.49
C LEU A 13 9.42 92.24 -1.56
N GLY A 14 10.61 91.87 -1.07
CA GLY A 14 10.78 91.22 0.23
C GLY A 14 11.34 89.79 0.21
N PRO A 15 12.60 89.59 0.65
CA PRO A 15 13.19 88.26 0.76
C PRO A 15 12.80 87.65 2.11
N GLN A 16 11.80 86.77 2.12
CA GLN A 16 11.59 85.86 3.24
C GLN A 16 12.08 84.48 2.80
N ALA A 17 13.36 84.24 3.05
CA ALA A 17 13.93 82.91 3.01
C ALA A 17 13.15 82.02 3.99
N SER A 18 12.15 81.31 3.47
CA SER A 18 11.53 80.19 4.15
C SER A 18 12.61 79.12 4.31
N LYS A 19 13.32 79.19 5.45
CA LYS A 19 14.18 78.11 5.92
C LYS A 19 13.27 76.93 6.21
N VAL A 20 13.03 76.10 5.19
CA VAL A 20 12.49 74.77 5.39
C VAL A 20 13.53 74.02 6.22
N PRO A 21 13.21 73.57 7.44
CA PRO A 21 14.14 72.72 8.16
C PRO A 21 14.18 71.40 7.39
N THR A 22 15.33 71.11 6.77
CA THR A 22 15.67 69.76 6.32
C THR A 22 15.72 68.88 7.56
N MET A 23 14.56 68.33 7.94
CA MET A 23 14.48 67.25 8.90
C MET A 23 15.25 66.06 8.34
N THR A 24 16.44 65.84 8.87
CA THR A 24 17.29 64.65 8.69
C THR A 24 16.69 63.40 9.37
N THR A 25 15.38 63.20 9.25
CA THR A 25 14.63 62.06 9.83
C THR A 25 13.82 61.28 8.79
N ALA A 26 14.01 61.53 7.49
CA ALA A 26 13.45 60.69 6.42
C ALA A 26 14.33 59.45 6.09
N GLY A 27 15.63 59.49 6.42
CA GLY A 27 16.58 58.41 6.14
C GLY A 27 16.44 57.20 7.07
N THR A 28 16.07 57.41 8.33
CA THR A 28 15.93 56.33 9.34
C THR A 28 14.65 55.52 9.13
N SER A 29 13.52 56.14 8.80
CA SER A 29 12.24 55.44 8.58
C SER A 29 12.28 54.45 7.40
N LYS A 30 12.86 54.85 6.26
CA LYS A 30 12.97 53.97 5.09
C LYS A 30 13.98 52.84 5.29
N VAL A 31 15.10 53.12 5.95
CA VAL A 31 16.14 52.12 6.24
C VAL A 31 15.64 51.12 7.27
N GLU A 32 14.95 51.55 8.31
CA GLU A 32 14.33 50.68 9.31
C GLU A 32 13.18 49.86 8.72
N ALA A 33 12.33 50.45 7.88
CA ALA A 33 11.30 49.70 7.16
C ALA A 33 11.91 48.60 6.27
N ARG A 34 13.01 48.90 5.57
CA ARG A 34 13.76 47.90 4.79
C ARG A 34 14.40 46.83 5.67
N ARG A 35 14.94 47.20 6.85
CA ARG A 35 15.50 46.25 7.82
C ARG A 35 14.42 45.30 8.33
N ARG A 36 13.27 45.82 8.77
CA ARG A 36 12.13 45.01 9.24
C ARG A 36 11.57 44.11 8.15
N ALA A 37 11.47 44.59 6.91
CA ALA A 37 11.06 43.78 5.77
C ALA A 37 12.04 42.62 5.51
N ARG A 38 13.36 42.88 5.55
CA ARG A 38 14.39 41.84 5.38
C ARG A 38 14.37 40.81 6.51
N GLU A 39 14.23 41.26 7.76
CA GLU A 39 14.14 40.38 8.93
C GLU A 39 12.87 39.53 8.92
N ALA A 40 11.73 40.08 8.49
CA ALA A 40 10.49 39.33 8.30
C ALA A 40 10.65 38.24 7.22
N THR A 41 11.25 38.60 6.08
CA THR A 41 11.56 37.63 5.01
C THR A 41 12.55 36.56 5.47
N ARG A 42 13.59 36.95 6.23
CA ARG A 42 14.57 36.00 6.78
C ARG A 42 13.89 34.99 7.71
N ARG A 43 13.07 35.45 8.66
CA ARG A 43 12.32 34.56 9.57
C ARG A 43 11.35 33.63 8.81
N ALA A 44 10.67 34.15 7.78
CA ALA A 44 9.80 33.33 6.94
C ALA A 44 10.58 32.26 6.16
N ASN A 45 11.77 32.59 5.66
CA ASN A 45 12.65 31.67 4.96
C ASN A 45 13.23 30.60 5.90
N GLU A 46 13.68 30.99 7.10
CA GLU A 46 14.17 30.06 8.13
C GLU A 46 13.07 29.07 8.54
N ALA A 47 11.84 29.54 8.76
CA ALA A 47 10.71 28.69 9.08
C ALA A 47 10.37 27.72 7.94
N ARG A 48 10.46 28.16 6.68
CA ARG A 48 10.28 27.30 5.51
C ARG A 48 11.38 26.24 5.41
N ALA A 49 12.65 26.63 5.60
CA ALA A 49 13.78 25.72 5.57
C ALA A 49 13.76 24.69 6.71
N ALA A 50 13.24 25.06 7.89
CA ALA A 50 13.04 24.11 8.99
C ALA A 50 11.96 23.07 8.64
N ARG A 51 10.81 23.51 8.09
CA ARG A 51 9.75 22.61 7.64
C ARG A 51 10.22 21.69 6.51
N GLU A 52 10.95 22.23 5.53
CA GLU A 52 11.44 21.43 4.42
C GLU A 52 12.37 20.31 4.89
N ARG A 53 13.31 20.62 5.79
CA ARG A 53 14.19 19.61 6.38
C ARG A 53 13.41 18.52 7.12
N ALA A 54 12.42 18.89 7.94
CA ALA A 54 11.57 17.93 8.64
C ALA A 54 10.72 17.10 7.66
N ASN A 55 10.21 17.71 6.58
CA ASN A 55 9.43 17.02 5.56
C ASN A 55 10.27 15.98 4.80
N ILE A 56 11.52 16.30 4.47
CA ILE A 56 12.45 15.37 3.83
C ILE A 56 12.69 14.14 4.71
N GLU A 57 12.97 14.36 6.00
CA GLU A 57 13.18 13.26 6.96
C GLU A 57 11.93 12.40 7.12
N ASN A 58 10.76 13.03 7.29
CA ASN A 58 9.49 12.33 7.41
C ASN A 58 9.13 11.56 6.13
N ALA A 59 9.40 12.13 4.96
CA ALA A 59 9.19 11.45 3.68
C ALA A 59 10.11 10.22 3.55
N ALA A 60 11.37 10.32 3.95
CA ALA A 60 12.28 9.17 3.97
C ALA A 60 11.77 8.07 4.91
N ASN A 61 11.35 8.43 6.13
CA ASN A 61 10.78 7.48 7.09
C ASN A 61 9.53 6.81 6.57
N TYR A 62 8.62 7.58 5.95
CA TYR A 62 7.42 7.05 5.32
C TYR A 62 7.73 6.06 4.19
N MET A 63 8.68 6.39 3.31
CA MET A 63 9.05 5.51 2.20
C MET A 63 9.66 4.20 2.69
N VAL A 64 10.52 4.24 3.73
CA VAL A 64 11.06 3.03 4.37
C VAL A 64 9.94 2.19 5.00
N ALA A 65 9.03 2.81 5.73
CA ALA A 65 7.90 2.11 6.34
C ALA A 65 7.00 1.44 5.28
N LYS A 66 6.69 2.15 4.19
CA LYS A 66 5.92 1.61 3.07
C LYS A 66 6.58 0.39 2.43
N THR A 67 7.89 0.43 2.22
CA THR A 67 8.63 -0.72 1.67
C THR A 67 8.60 -1.91 2.63
N LYS A 68 8.79 -1.67 3.94
CA LYS A 68 8.70 -2.74 4.95
C LYS A 68 7.32 -3.38 4.99
N LEU A 69 6.25 -2.58 4.90
CA LEU A 69 4.88 -3.10 4.82
C LEU A 69 4.71 -4.02 3.60
N ALA A 70 5.16 -3.58 2.42
CA ALA A 70 5.09 -4.40 1.20
C ALA A 70 5.86 -5.72 1.33
N THR A 71 6.99 -5.72 2.04
CA THR A 71 7.74 -6.95 2.36
C THR A 71 6.94 -7.88 3.26
N VAL A 72 6.29 -7.35 4.31
CA VAL A 72 5.43 -8.15 5.20
C VAL A 72 4.26 -8.75 4.44
N ASP A 73 3.58 -7.96 3.60
CA ASP A 73 2.47 -8.45 2.78
C ASP A 73 2.90 -9.57 1.83
N THR A 74 4.10 -9.46 1.26
CA THR A 74 4.66 -10.50 0.37
C THR A 74 4.98 -11.76 1.15
N TRP A 75 5.63 -11.62 2.30
CA TRP A 75 5.92 -12.74 3.20
C TRP A 75 4.64 -13.46 3.64
N GLU A 76 3.59 -12.73 4.03
CA GLU A 76 2.31 -13.30 4.44
C GLU A 76 1.68 -14.11 3.30
N ARG A 77 1.60 -13.53 2.09
CA ARG A 77 1.05 -14.22 0.91
C ARG A 77 1.81 -15.50 0.58
N GLU A 78 3.14 -15.44 0.56
CA GLU A 78 3.99 -16.60 0.28
C GLU A 78 3.82 -17.68 1.35
N ARG A 79 3.77 -17.28 2.62
CA ARG A 79 3.62 -18.22 3.74
C ARG A 79 2.27 -18.93 3.71
N LEU A 80 1.19 -18.20 3.44
CA LEU A 80 -0.15 -18.78 3.30
C LEU A 80 -0.25 -19.72 2.09
N ALA A 81 0.36 -19.36 0.96
CA ALA A 81 0.41 -20.23 -0.22
C ALA A 81 1.14 -21.55 0.08
N GLN A 82 2.31 -21.46 0.71
CA GLN A 82 3.09 -22.63 1.12
C GLN A 82 2.29 -23.54 2.07
N LEU A 83 1.65 -22.95 3.09
CA LEU A 83 0.85 -23.71 4.06
C LEU A 83 -0.34 -24.40 3.39
N ARG A 84 -1.04 -23.69 2.50
CA ARG A 84 -2.16 -24.26 1.74
C ARG A 84 -1.72 -25.48 0.93
N ASP A 85 -0.57 -25.39 0.26
CA ASP A 85 -0.08 -26.49 -0.58
C ASP A 85 0.34 -27.69 0.27
N GLN A 86 0.97 -27.46 1.43
CA GLN A 86 1.28 -28.51 2.41
C GLN A 86 0.02 -29.20 2.93
N VAL A 87 -0.98 -28.43 3.37
CA VAL A 87 -2.26 -28.97 3.87
C VAL A 87 -2.98 -29.74 2.76
N ARG A 88 -2.97 -29.24 1.53
CA ARG A 88 -3.58 -29.93 0.39
C ARG A 88 -2.89 -31.25 0.07
N ALA A 89 -1.56 -31.27 0.11
CA ALA A 89 -0.78 -32.49 -0.09
C ALA A 89 -1.07 -33.53 1.01
N GLU A 90 -1.08 -33.11 2.27
CA GLU A 90 -1.38 -33.98 3.40
C GLU A 90 -2.82 -34.52 3.35
N ALA A 91 -3.79 -33.66 3.05
CA ALA A 91 -5.17 -34.07 2.88
C ALA A 91 -5.35 -35.05 1.71
N ASN A 92 -4.59 -34.88 0.62
CA ASN A 92 -4.57 -35.84 -0.49
C ASN A 92 -4.02 -37.20 -0.08
N LYS A 93 -2.93 -37.23 0.70
CA LYS A 93 -2.37 -38.48 1.24
C LYS A 93 -3.39 -39.21 2.10
N ARG A 94 -4.02 -38.51 3.06
CA ARG A 94 -5.06 -39.08 3.92
C ARG A 94 -6.23 -39.62 3.12
N ARG A 95 -6.74 -38.86 2.14
CA ARG A 95 -7.79 -39.34 1.24
C ARG A 95 -7.36 -40.58 0.46
N ALA A 96 -6.12 -40.65 -0.01
CA ALA A 96 -5.63 -41.82 -0.75
C ALA A 96 -5.66 -43.08 0.14
N VAL A 97 -5.18 -42.98 1.39
CA VAL A 97 -5.23 -44.08 2.37
C VAL A 97 -6.67 -44.55 2.59
N LEU A 98 -7.58 -43.62 2.91
CA LEU A 98 -8.99 -43.96 3.15
C LEU A 98 -9.66 -44.62 1.93
N ARG A 99 -9.32 -44.19 0.71
CA ARG A 99 -9.84 -44.83 -0.52
C ARG A 99 -9.32 -46.26 -0.70
N VAL A 100 -8.08 -46.53 -0.33
CA VAL A 100 -7.51 -47.89 -0.37
C VAL A 100 -8.22 -48.78 0.65
N GLU A 101 -8.41 -48.29 1.88
CA GLU A 101 -9.15 -49.00 2.94
C GLU A 101 -10.59 -49.30 2.51
N ALA A 102 -11.31 -48.30 1.98
CA ALA A 102 -12.66 -48.48 1.45
C ALA A 102 -12.69 -49.49 0.30
N GLY A 103 -11.76 -49.40 -0.65
CA GLY A 103 -11.65 -50.36 -1.75
C GLY A 103 -11.37 -51.78 -1.27
N ALA A 104 -10.52 -51.96 -0.26
CA ALA A 104 -10.23 -53.25 0.36
C ALA A 104 -11.48 -53.85 1.02
N ALA A 105 -12.23 -53.05 1.79
CA ALA A 105 -13.47 -53.49 2.42
C ALA A 105 -14.51 -53.93 1.38
N LEU A 106 -14.69 -53.15 0.31
CA LEU A 106 -15.58 -53.52 -0.80
C LEU A 106 -15.15 -54.81 -1.51
N LYS A 107 -13.83 -55.04 -1.65
CA LYS A 107 -13.32 -56.29 -2.20
C LYS A 107 -13.59 -57.50 -1.32
N LEU A 108 -13.51 -57.35 0.00
CA LEU A 108 -13.88 -58.40 0.94
C LEU A 108 -15.38 -58.72 0.85
N MET A 109 -16.24 -57.71 0.77
CA MET A 109 -17.68 -57.92 0.56
C MET A 109 -17.97 -58.68 -0.73
N GLN A 110 -17.32 -58.32 -1.85
CA GLN A 110 -17.41 -59.08 -3.10
C GLN A 110 -16.91 -60.52 -2.95
N GLY A 111 -15.81 -60.72 -2.20
CA GLY A 111 -15.28 -62.05 -1.89
C GLY A 111 -16.24 -62.92 -1.08
N ASN A 112 -17.06 -62.29 -0.24
CA ASN A 112 -18.13 -62.94 0.53
C ASN A 112 -19.40 -63.22 -0.30
N GLY A 113 -19.42 -62.89 -1.59
CA GLY A 113 -20.53 -63.15 -2.50
C GLY A 113 -21.48 -61.98 -2.72
N GLU A 114 -21.22 -60.80 -2.15
CA GLU A 114 -22.10 -59.65 -2.30
C GLU A 114 -22.04 -59.03 -3.70
N THR A 115 -23.21 -58.65 -4.22
CA THR A 115 -23.32 -57.93 -5.50
C THR A 115 -23.16 -56.43 -5.31
N LEU A 116 -22.78 -55.69 -6.37
CA LEU A 116 -22.66 -54.23 -6.28
C LEU A 116 -23.99 -53.55 -5.94
N THR A 117 -25.13 -54.12 -6.36
CA THR A 117 -26.46 -53.62 -6.00
C THR A 117 -26.74 -53.82 -4.52
N THR A 118 -26.46 -55.01 -3.97
CA THR A 118 -26.64 -55.27 -2.53
C THR A 118 -25.75 -54.37 -1.68
N ILE A 119 -24.50 -54.15 -2.09
CA ILE A 119 -23.58 -53.24 -1.40
C ILE A 119 -24.12 -51.79 -1.44
N ALA A 120 -24.62 -51.34 -2.59
CA ALA A 120 -25.24 -50.02 -2.72
C ALA A 120 -26.44 -49.84 -1.79
N ASP A 121 -27.30 -50.85 -1.73
CA ASP A 121 -28.46 -50.84 -0.84
C ASP A 121 -28.03 -50.84 0.64
N LEU A 122 -26.92 -51.52 0.99
CA LEU A 122 -26.40 -51.59 2.35
C LEU A 122 -25.74 -50.28 2.81
N THR A 123 -24.95 -49.62 1.95
CA THR A 123 -24.22 -48.39 2.33
C THR A 123 -25.02 -47.12 2.08
N GLY A 124 -26.04 -47.17 1.22
CA GLY A 124 -26.78 -46.00 0.75
C GLY A 124 -26.04 -45.20 -0.33
N ASP A 125 -24.89 -45.70 -0.81
CA ASP A 125 -24.10 -45.06 -1.87
C ASP A 125 -24.58 -45.47 -3.25
N CYS A 126 -24.27 -44.66 -4.26
CA CYS A 126 -24.52 -45.08 -5.63
C CYS A 126 -23.48 -46.11 -6.11
N ILE A 127 -23.88 -46.98 -7.04
CA ILE A 127 -22.98 -47.97 -7.66
C ILE A 127 -21.73 -47.30 -8.28
N GLY A 128 -21.87 -46.05 -8.75
CA GLY A 128 -20.75 -45.26 -9.30
C GLY A 128 -19.66 -44.99 -8.27
N GLU A 129 -20.02 -44.62 -7.04
CA GLU A 129 -19.12 -44.35 -5.92
C GLU A 129 -18.44 -45.63 -5.46
N ILE A 130 -19.19 -46.72 -5.32
CA ILE A 130 -18.67 -48.04 -4.97
C ILE A 130 -17.63 -48.48 -6.02
N ARG A 131 -17.94 -48.37 -7.30
CA ARG A 131 -16.98 -48.65 -8.39
C ARG A 131 -15.78 -47.72 -8.32
N ALA A 132 -15.96 -46.46 -7.94
CA ALA A 132 -14.86 -45.52 -7.78
C ALA A 132 -13.89 -45.91 -6.67
N MET A 133 -14.40 -46.36 -5.53
CA MET A 133 -13.59 -46.86 -4.42
C MET A 133 -12.93 -48.20 -4.76
N LEU A 134 -13.64 -49.11 -5.42
CA LEU A 134 -13.07 -50.40 -5.86
C LEU A 134 -11.85 -50.27 -6.77
N ARG A 135 -11.72 -49.17 -7.54
CA ARG A 135 -10.50 -48.91 -8.35
C ARG A 135 -9.24 -48.74 -7.49
N HIS A 136 -9.40 -48.38 -6.23
CA HIS A 136 -8.32 -48.21 -5.26
C HIS A 136 -8.07 -49.45 -4.40
N ALA A 137 -8.86 -50.52 -4.58
CA ALA A 137 -8.66 -51.76 -3.84
C ALA A 137 -7.26 -52.35 -4.12
N PRO A 138 -6.59 -52.91 -3.10
CA PRO A 138 -5.30 -53.55 -3.29
C PRO A 138 -5.44 -54.71 -4.29
N LYS A 139 -4.50 -54.78 -5.24
CA LYS A 139 -4.44 -55.91 -6.16
C LYS A 139 -3.93 -57.13 -5.38
N PRO A 140 -4.46 -58.34 -5.64
CA PRO A 140 -3.88 -59.54 -5.07
C PRO A 140 -2.42 -59.61 -5.53
N GLU A 141 -1.47 -59.72 -4.60
CA GLU A 141 -0.09 -60.00 -4.96
C GLU A 141 -0.07 -61.33 -5.72
N LYS A 142 0.53 -61.31 -6.92
CA LYS A 142 0.82 -62.56 -7.64
C LYS A 142 1.86 -63.29 -6.81
N ALA A 143 1.43 -64.32 -6.09
CA ALA A 143 2.34 -65.34 -5.58
C ALA A 143 3.02 -65.99 -6.80
N TYR A 144 4.21 -65.50 -7.16
CA TYR A 144 5.12 -66.26 -7.99
C TYR A 144 5.61 -67.41 -7.12
N GLY A 145 5.02 -68.58 -7.30
CA GLY A 145 5.44 -69.82 -6.66
C GLY A 145 6.86 -70.20 -7.07
N GLU A 146 7.54 -70.79 -6.09
CA GLU A 146 8.86 -71.45 -6.12
C GLU A 146 9.21 -72.20 -7.41
#